data_AF-A0A316WC06-F1
#
_entry.id   AF-A0A316WC06-F1
#
_cell.length_a   1.000
_cell.length_b   1.000
_cell.length_c   1.000
_cell.angle_alpha   90.00
_cell.angle_beta   90.00
_cell.angle_gamma   90.00
#
_symmetry.space_group_name_H-M   'P 1'
#
loop_
_entity.id
_entity.type
_entity.pdbx_description
1 polymer ?
#
loop_
_entity_poly.entity_id
_entity_poly.type
_entity_poly.pdbx_seq_one_letter_code
_entity_poly.pdbx_strand_id
1 'polypeptide(L)'
;STHAELTVKAFEAGKHVFCEKPMANSPAECQRMIDAAKAAGRKLMIAYRAHWEPHNLRAKAMLDAGELGQVWFATSDHHRPLDPALPRDQWRMKRSVAGGGSLVDIGIYSLNGLQWFFGESPNAVAASMQAPPDDPRFAEVE
;
A
#
# COMPACT_ATOMS: atom_id res chain seq x y z
N SER A 1 -3.99 12.78 -0.18
CA SER A 1 -4.40 11.96 0.97
C SER A 1 -4.30 12.80 2.25
N THR A 2 -5.18 12.57 3.23
CA THR A 2 -5.15 13.23 4.55
C THR A 2 -4.17 12.57 5.53
N HIS A 3 -3.60 11.42 5.18
CA HIS A 3 -2.77 10.61 6.08
C HIS A 3 -1.60 11.38 6.68
N ALA A 4 -0.84 12.08 5.85
CA ALA A 4 0.37 12.77 6.30
C ALA A 4 0.07 13.90 7.28
N GLU A 5 -0.91 14.76 6.95
CA GLU A 5 -1.31 15.88 7.80
C GLU A 5 -1.82 15.40 9.16
N LEU A 6 -2.74 14.42 9.17
CA LEU A 6 -3.31 13.89 10.42
C LEU A 6 -2.25 13.16 11.26
N THR A 7 -1.33 12.45 10.62
CA THR A 7 -0.22 11.76 11.29
C THR A 7 0.71 12.75 11.98
N VAL A 8 1.09 13.83 11.31
CA VAL A 8 1.94 14.89 11.89
C VAL A 8 1.24 15.53 13.08
N LYS A 9 -0.03 15.92 12.94
CA LYS A 9 -0.83 16.50 14.04
C LYS A 9 -0.95 15.55 15.24
N ALA A 10 -1.09 14.25 15.00
CA ALA A 10 -1.15 13.27 16.08
C ALA A 10 0.20 13.14 16.83
N PHE A 11 1.32 13.28 16.13
CA PHE A 11 2.65 13.32 16.75
C PHE A 11 2.91 14.62 17.51
N GLU A 12 2.47 15.77 16.99
CA GLU A 12 2.48 17.05 17.72
C GLU A 12 1.66 16.97 19.03
N ALA A 13 0.58 16.18 19.03
CA ALA A 13 -0.20 15.86 20.23
C ALA A 13 0.42 14.76 21.13
N GLY A 14 1.63 14.30 20.81
CA GLY A 14 2.39 13.32 21.59
C GLY A 14 1.82 11.89 21.56
N LYS A 15 1.10 11.50 20.50
CA LYS A 15 0.47 10.18 20.38
C LYS A 15 1.28 9.21 19.50
N HIS A 16 1.12 7.91 19.75
CA HIS A 16 1.49 6.89 18.76
C HIS A 16 0.49 6.93 17.60
N VAL A 17 0.95 6.60 16.39
CA VAL A 17 0.09 6.61 15.19
C VAL A 17 0.07 5.24 14.53
N PHE A 18 -1.14 4.74 14.30
CA PHE A 18 -1.45 3.63 13.41
C PHE A 18 -2.21 4.19 12.21
N CYS A 19 -1.59 4.16 11.02
CA CYS A 19 -2.10 4.80 9.81
C CYS A 19 -2.41 3.75 8.74
N GLU A 20 -3.52 3.93 8.00
CA GLU A 20 -3.88 3.04 6.89
C GLU A 20 -2.87 3.10 5.74
N LYS A 21 -2.88 2.06 4.90
CA LYS A 21 -2.17 2.06 3.61
C LYS A 21 -3.02 2.76 2.53
N PRO A 22 -2.41 3.24 1.43
CA PRO A 22 -0.99 3.56 1.30
C PRO A 22 -0.58 4.65 2.30
N MET A 23 0.70 4.65 2.70
CA MET A 23 1.19 5.55 3.75
C MET A 23 0.89 7.03 3.47
N ALA A 24 1.19 7.51 2.26
CA ALA A 24 0.82 8.83 1.74
C ALA A 24 0.87 8.83 0.21
N ASN A 25 0.59 9.97 -0.43
CA ASN A 25 0.55 10.07 -1.90
C ASN A 25 1.91 10.41 -2.52
N SER A 26 2.94 10.67 -1.71
CA SER A 26 4.30 10.83 -2.22
C SER A 26 5.37 10.40 -1.21
N PRO A 27 6.57 10.04 -1.68
CA PRO A 27 7.70 9.74 -0.79
C PRO A 27 8.05 10.88 0.16
N ALA A 28 7.94 12.14 -0.29
CA ALA A 28 8.19 13.30 0.55
C ALA A 28 7.19 13.40 1.71
N GLU A 29 5.91 13.09 1.46
CA GLU A 29 4.91 13.03 2.53
C GLU A 29 5.17 11.90 3.52
N CYS A 30 5.56 10.72 3.03
CA CYS A 30 5.97 9.61 3.89
C CYS A 30 7.16 10.01 4.78
N GLN A 31 8.15 10.70 4.22
CA GLN A 31 9.31 11.16 4.97
C GLN A 31 8.92 12.13 6.09
N ARG A 32 8.02 13.08 5.81
CA ARG A 32 7.50 14.00 6.84
C ARG A 32 6.84 13.25 8.01
N MET A 33 6.07 12.20 7.73
CA MET A 33 5.44 11.38 8.77
C MET A 33 6.49 10.67 9.64
N ILE A 34 7.55 10.14 9.02
CA ILE A 34 8.66 9.47 9.71
C ILE A 34 9.41 10.46 10.61
N ASP A 35 9.70 11.66 10.10
CA ASP A 35 10.44 12.68 10.84
C ASP A 35 9.64 13.19 12.04
N ALA A 36 8.33 13.41 11.88
CA ALA A 36 7.45 13.76 12.98
C ALA A 36 7.39 12.67 14.07
N ALA A 37 7.34 11.39 13.67
CA ALA A 37 7.38 10.27 14.62
C ALA A 37 8.66 10.26 15.46
N LYS A 38 9.81 10.46 14.79
CA LYS A 38 11.12 10.54 15.43
C LYS A 38 11.21 11.73 16.38
N ALA A 39 10.80 12.92 15.94
CA ALA A 39 10.82 14.14 16.75
C ALA A 39 9.95 14.01 18.02
N ALA A 40 8.79 13.37 17.91
CA ALA A 40 7.90 13.14 19.06
C ALA A 40 8.35 11.99 19.97
N GLY A 41 9.36 11.19 19.59
CA GLY A 41 9.72 9.97 20.32
C GLY A 41 8.57 8.96 20.39
N ARG A 42 7.78 8.87 19.31
CA ARG A 42 6.61 7.99 19.20
C ARG A 42 6.76 6.99 18.06
N LYS A 43 5.90 5.98 18.07
CA LYS A 43 5.88 4.91 17.06
C LYS A 43 4.89 5.27 15.95
N LEU A 44 5.34 5.04 14.71
CA LEU A 44 4.51 5.03 13.51
C LEU A 44 4.38 3.59 13.03
N MET A 45 3.17 3.12 12.79
CA MET A 45 2.92 1.83 12.15
C MET A 45 1.92 2.02 11.00
N ILE A 46 2.22 1.41 9.86
CA ILE A 46 1.32 1.37 8.71
C ILE A 46 0.53 0.06 8.74
N ALA A 47 -0.77 0.14 8.46
CA ALA A 47 -1.74 -0.94 8.61
C ALA A 47 -1.64 -2.01 7.50
N TYR A 48 -0.47 -2.63 7.35
CA TYR A 48 -0.32 -3.81 6.51
C TYR A 48 -0.86 -5.05 7.23
N ARG A 49 -2.18 -5.20 7.27
CA ARG A 49 -2.85 -6.36 7.89
C ARG A 49 -2.28 -7.70 7.42
N ALA A 50 -1.86 -7.78 6.15
CA ALA A 50 -1.33 -8.98 5.51
C ALA A 50 -0.09 -9.54 6.23
N HIS A 51 0.68 -8.72 6.95
CA HIS A 51 1.83 -9.18 7.75
C HIS A 51 1.42 -9.91 9.03
N TRP A 52 0.13 -9.91 9.38
CA TRP A 52 -0.41 -10.46 10.63
C TRP A 52 -1.49 -11.52 10.38
N GLU A 53 -1.83 -11.79 9.13
CA GLU A 53 -2.80 -12.83 8.77
C GLU A 53 -2.18 -14.23 8.99
N PRO A 54 -2.83 -15.15 9.72
CA PRO A 54 -2.26 -16.47 10.05
C PRO A 54 -1.81 -17.27 8.83
N HIS A 55 -2.56 -17.20 7.72
CA HIS A 55 -2.22 -17.91 6.50
C HIS A 55 -0.97 -17.34 5.81
N ASN A 56 -0.79 -16.02 5.82
CA ASN A 56 0.40 -15.39 5.27
C ASN A 56 1.63 -15.72 6.12
N LEU A 57 1.48 -15.68 7.45
CA LEU A 57 2.55 -16.07 8.38
C LEU A 57 2.96 -17.54 8.20
N ARG A 58 1.99 -18.45 8.03
CA ARG A 58 2.30 -19.86 7.74
C ARG A 58 3.01 -20.02 6.39
N ALA A 59 2.53 -19.37 5.34
CA ALA A 59 3.17 -19.41 4.03
C ALA A 59 4.61 -18.87 4.07
N LYS A 60 4.85 -17.80 4.83
CA LYS A 60 6.20 -17.24 5.03
C LYS A 60 7.10 -18.21 5.77
N ALA A 61 6.59 -18.86 6.82
CA ALA A 61 7.34 -19.88 7.55
C ALA A 61 7.71 -21.09 6.66
N MET A 62 6.82 -21.52 5.75
CA MET A 62 7.13 -22.59 4.78
C MET A 62 8.25 -22.18 3.83
N LEU A 63 8.17 -20.95 3.30
CA LEU A 63 9.18 -20.40 2.41
C LEU A 63 10.54 -20.30 3.12
N ASP A 64 10.56 -19.76 4.34
CA ASP A 64 11.78 -19.59 5.14
C ASP A 64 12.40 -20.91 5.59
N ALA A 65 11.58 -21.95 5.80
CA ALA A 65 12.04 -23.31 6.09
C ALA A 65 12.56 -24.06 4.85
N GLY A 66 12.48 -23.45 3.65
CA GLY A 66 12.91 -24.07 2.40
C GLY A 66 11.95 -25.15 1.90
N GLU A 67 10.71 -25.23 2.40
CA GLU A 67 9.73 -26.26 2.01
C GLU A 67 9.36 -26.18 0.51
N LEU A 68 9.59 -25.02 -0.13
CA LEU A 68 9.29 -24.78 -1.55
C LEU A 68 10.51 -24.93 -2.48
N GLY A 69 11.70 -25.19 -1.92
CA GLY A 69 12.96 -25.14 -2.66
C GLY A 69 13.29 -23.73 -3.18
N GLN A 70 14.08 -23.66 -4.26
CA GLN A 70 14.42 -22.38 -4.90
C GLN A 70 13.20 -21.84 -5.66
N VAL A 71 12.67 -20.70 -5.21
CA VAL A 71 11.60 -20.00 -5.92
C VAL A 71 12.19 -19.16 -7.05
N TRP A 72 11.77 -19.46 -8.27
CA TRP A 72 12.19 -18.73 -9.48
C TRP A 72 11.12 -17.75 -9.98
N PHE A 73 9.87 -17.97 -9.60
CA PHE A 73 8.73 -17.24 -10.11
C PHE A 73 7.64 -17.16 -9.05
N ALA A 74 7.02 -15.99 -8.94
CA ALA A 74 5.84 -15.76 -8.13
C ALA A 74 4.90 -14.82 -8.88
N THR A 75 3.60 -15.07 -8.76
CA THR A 75 2.55 -14.21 -9.31
C THR A 75 1.57 -13.82 -8.21
N SER A 76 1.00 -12.63 -8.30
CA SER A 76 0.02 -12.14 -7.35
C SER A 76 -0.95 -11.16 -8.00
N ASP A 77 -2.22 -11.53 -8.01
CA ASP A 77 -3.29 -10.78 -8.68
C ASP A 77 -4.28 -10.25 -7.64
N HIS A 78 -4.50 -8.93 -7.67
CA HIS A 78 -5.49 -8.26 -6.82
C HIS A 78 -6.46 -7.48 -7.70
N HIS A 79 -7.73 -7.84 -7.62
CA HIS A 79 -8.80 -7.18 -8.36
C HIS A 79 -10.03 -7.03 -7.46
N ARG A 80 -10.81 -6.00 -7.73
CA ARG A 80 -12.15 -5.84 -7.20
C ARG A 80 -12.97 -4.97 -8.16
N PRO A 81 -14.29 -5.12 -8.21
CA PRO A 81 -15.12 -4.15 -8.90
C PRO A 81 -15.03 -2.79 -8.19
N LEU A 82 -14.96 -1.73 -9.00
CA LEU A 82 -15.13 -0.36 -8.56
C LEU A 82 -16.52 0.11 -8.97
N ASP A 83 -17.30 0.58 -8.00
CA ASP A 83 -18.67 1.05 -8.20
C ASP A 83 -18.78 2.57 -7.92
N PRO A 84 -18.93 3.40 -8.96
CA PRO A 84 -19.07 4.86 -8.82
C PRO A 84 -20.23 5.33 -7.94
N ALA A 85 -21.28 4.51 -7.79
CA ALA A 85 -22.42 4.84 -6.96
C ALA A 85 -22.11 4.75 -5.45
N LEU A 86 -21.04 4.06 -5.08
CA LEU A 86 -20.68 3.84 -3.67
C LEU A 86 -19.75 4.95 -3.17
N PRO A 87 -20.09 5.65 -2.06
CA PRO A 87 -19.26 6.73 -1.53
C PRO A 87 -17.81 6.35 -1.26
N ARG A 88 -17.56 5.09 -0.87
CA ARG A 88 -16.21 4.58 -0.63
C ARG A 88 -15.34 4.55 -1.90
N ASP A 89 -15.93 4.44 -3.09
CA ASP A 89 -15.19 4.31 -4.34
C ASP A 89 -15.03 5.67 -5.07
N GLN A 90 -15.85 6.66 -4.74
CA GLN A 90 -15.83 7.98 -5.38
C GLN A 90 -14.48 8.70 -5.27
N TRP A 91 -13.87 8.71 -4.08
CA TRP A 91 -12.56 9.36 -3.90
C TRP A 91 -11.42 8.59 -4.58
N ARG A 92 -11.60 7.29 -4.82
CA ARG A 92 -10.62 6.44 -5.49
C ARG A 92 -10.54 6.68 -6.99
N MET A 93 -11.54 7.32 -7.57
CA MET A 93 -11.51 7.76 -8.97
C MET A 93 -10.82 9.11 -9.16
N LYS A 94 -10.33 9.75 -8.08
CA LYS A 94 -9.71 11.08 -8.13
C LYS A 94 -8.24 11.02 -7.76
N ARG A 95 -7.34 11.24 -8.73
CA ARG A 95 -5.89 11.17 -8.50
C ARG A 95 -5.40 12.11 -7.41
N SER A 96 -5.99 13.29 -7.35
CA SER A 96 -5.68 14.32 -6.33
C SER A 96 -5.85 13.81 -4.89
N VAL A 97 -6.81 12.92 -4.65
CA VAL A 97 -7.10 12.37 -3.32
C VAL A 97 -6.44 11.00 -3.16
N ALA A 98 -6.62 10.10 -4.14
CA ALA A 98 -6.19 8.71 -4.09
C ALA A 98 -4.69 8.49 -4.30
N GLY A 99 -4.01 9.40 -5.01
CA GLY A 99 -2.58 9.27 -5.34
C GLY A 99 -2.29 8.35 -6.53
N GLY A 100 -3.25 7.53 -6.95
CA GLY A 100 -3.19 6.69 -8.14
C GLY A 100 -4.33 5.68 -8.17
N GLY A 101 -4.42 4.92 -9.26
CA GLY A 101 -5.49 3.95 -9.51
C GLY A 101 -5.33 2.63 -8.77
N SER A 102 -5.69 1.54 -9.46
CA SER A 102 -5.75 0.19 -8.86
C SER A 102 -4.45 -0.26 -8.18
N LEU A 103 -3.29 0.12 -8.72
CA LEU A 103 -1.98 -0.18 -8.14
C LEU A 103 -1.85 0.35 -6.71
N VAL A 104 -2.36 1.55 -6.45
CA VAL A 104 -2.25 2.21 -5.13
C VAL A 104 -3.26 1.63 -4.12
N ASP A 105 -4.49 1.33 -4.55
CA ASP A 105 -5.55 0.82 -3.67
C ASP A 105 -5.36 -0.66 -3.29
N ILE A 106 -5.10 -1.51 -4.29
CA ILE A 106 -5.09 -2.97 -4.15
C ILE A 106 -3.83 -3.65 -4.71
N GLY A 107 -3.21 -3.13 -5.77
CA GLY A 107 -1.97 -3.69 -6.31
C GLY A 107 -0.81 -3.62 -5.32
N ILE A 108 -0.89 -2.69 -4.36
CA ILE A 108 0.03 -2.57 -3.24
C ILE A 108 0.10 -3.84 -2.40
N TYR A 109 -0.96 -4.66 -2.33
CA TYR A 109 -0.91 -5.95 -1.64
C TYR A 109 0.02 -6.93 -2.36
N SER A 110 -0.01 -6.98 -3.70
CA SER A 110 0.93 -7.79 -4.49
C SER A 110 2.36 -7.31 -4.25
N LEU A 111 2.61 -6.00 -4.38
CA LEU A 111 3.96 -5.44 -4.25
C LEU A 111 4.53 -5.59 -2.84
N ASN A 112 3.72 -5.31 -1.81
CA ASN A 112 4.12 -5.47 -0.41
C ASN A 112 4.29 -6.95 -0.06
N GLY A 113 3.35 -7.80 -0.48
CA GLY A 113 3.39 -9.24 -0.22
C GLY A 113 4.62 -9.90 -0.80
N LEU A 114 4.92 -9.66 -2.09
CA LEU A 114 6.09 -10.25 -2.75
C LEU A 114 7.40 -9.82 -2.07
N GLN A 115 7.58 -8.52 -1.79
CA GLN A 115 8.77 -8.04 -1.08
C GLN A 115 8.88 -8.63 0.33
N TRP A 116 7.77 -8.76 1.04
CA TRP A 116 7.76 -9.35 2.38
C TRP A 116 8.06 -10.86 2.36
N PHE A 117 7.50 -11.61 1.41
CA PHE A 117 7.76 -13.04 1.26
C PHE A 117 9.23 -13.32 0.97
N PHE A 118 9.82 -12.62 0.01
CA PHE A 118 11.20 -12.86 -0.40
C PHE A 118 12.24 -12.10 0.43
N GLY A 119 11.84 -11.10 1.21
CA GLY A 119 12.75 -10.30 2.02
C GLY A 119 13.70 -9.41 1.20
N GLU A 120 13.37 -9.17 -0.07
CA GLU A 120 14.21 -8.44 -1.02
C GLU A 120 13.40 -7.37 -1.75
N SER A 121 14.09 -6.33 -2.21
CA SER A 121 13.52 -5.31 -3.10
C SER A 121 13.82 -5.67 -4.56
N PRO A 122 12.89 -5.39 -5.50
CA PRO A 122 13.15 -5.63 -6.91
C PRO A 122 14.34 -4.77 -7.39
N ASN A 123 15.25 -5.37 -8.16
CA ASN A 123 16.38 -4.66 -8.77
C ASN A 123 15.99 -3.91 -10.06
N ALA A 124 14.90 -4.34 -10.70
CA ALA A 124 14.32 -3.75 -11.90
C ALA A 124 12.80 -3.95 -11.89
N VAL A 125 12.09 -3.02 -12.51
CA VAL A 125 10.64 -3.08 -12.67
C VAL A 125 10.27 -2.73 -14.11
N ALA A 126 9.27 -3.42 -14.64
CA ALA A 126 8.63 -3.10 -15.91
C ALA A 126 7.12 -3.10 -15.69
N ALA A 127 6.41 -2.18 -16.35
CA ALA A 127 4.97 -2.02 -16.16
C ALA A 127 4.29 -1.67 -17.49
N SER A 128 3.06 -2.14 -17.64
CA SER A 128 2.13 -1.73 -18.69
C SER A 128 0.77 -1.49 -18.04
N MET A 129 0.06 -0.47 -18.50
CA MET A 129 -1.26 -0.12 -18.00
C MET A 129 -2.22 0.03 -19.17
N GLN A 130 -3.44 -0.46 -19.00
CA GLN A 130 -4.53 -0.27 -19.94
C GLN A 130 -5.78 0.15 -19.17
N ALA A 131 -6.35 1.28 -19.58
CA ALA A 131 -7.65 1.75 -19.12
C ALA A 131 -8.58 1.89 -20.33
N PRO A 132 -9.87 1.52 -20.22
CA PRO A 132 -10.83 1.78 -21.29
C PRO A 132 -10.99 3.29 -21.50
N PRO A 133 -10.84 3.80 -22.74
CA PRO A 133 -10.79 5.24 -23.00
C PRO A 133 -12.07 6.00 -22.63
N ASP A 134 -13.22 5.32 -22.69
CA ASP A 134 -14.54 5.92 -22.47
C ASP A 134 -15.18 5.52 -21.12
N ASP A 135 -14.40 4.94 -20.21
CA ASP A 135 -14.91 4.54 -18.90
C ASP A 135 -14.64 5.64 -17.85
N PRO A 136 -15.70 6.29 -17.33
CA PRO A 136 -15.56 7.42 -16.42
C PRO A 136 -14.87 7.06 -15.10
N ARG A 137 -14.75 5.77 -14.77
CA ARG A 137 -14.04 5.28 -13.58
C ARG A 137 -12.55 5.61 -13.59
N PHE A 138 -11.96 5.69 -14.78
CA PHE A 138 -10.51 5.81 -14.95
C PHE A 138 -10.08 7.16 -15.52
N ALA A 139 -11.03 8.07 -15.78
CA ALA A 139 -10.78 9.33 -16.48
C ALA A 139 -9.81 10.29 -15.75
N GLU A 140 -9.71 10.22 -14.41
CA GLU A 140 -8.83 11.10 -13.63
C GLU A 140 -7.71 10.32 -12.89
N VAL A 141 -7.95 9.06 -12.50
CA VAL A 141 -7.11 8.39 -11.49
C VAL A 141 -5.85 7.71 -12.04
N GLU A 142 -5.92 7.17 -13.26
CA GLU A 142 -4.83 6.42 -13.89
C GLU A 142 -3.77 7.35 -14.52
#